data_AF-A0A2U1TBZ2-F1
#
_entry.id   AF-A0A2U1TBZ2-F1
#
_cell.length_a   1.000
_cell.length_b   1.000
_cell.length_c   1.000
_cell.angle_alpha   90.00
_cell.angle_beta   90.00
_cell.angle_gamma   90.00
#
_symmetry.space_group_name_H-M   'P 1'
#
loop_
_entity.id
_entity.type
_entity.pdbx_description
1 polymer ?
#
loop_
_entity_poly.entity_id
_entity_poly.type
_entity_poly.pdbx_seq_one_letter_code
_entity_poly.pdbx_strand_id
1 'polypeptide(L)'
;MISPEDLSTLPIDEYAFPGPLRDALVGAILDGRKTSTTSLVADYDLSEEQLPVIGERRVVVDSAESPVCVTEVTGVRVVPLGEVDLAHAIDEGEGFETVADWRAGHEKFWHGAEFREWMRDPEFAVTDATEAVLVRFHVTDRA
;
A
#
# COMPACT_ATOMS: atom_id res chain seq x y z
N MET A 1 21.79 -10.36 -6.07
CA MET A 1 20.71 -10.63 -7.02
C MET A 1 19.95 -11.82 -6.47
N ILE A 2 18.73 -11.58 -5.99
CA ILE A 2 17.80 -12.65 -5.61
C ILE A 2 17.45 -13.45 -6.86
N SER A 3 17.43 -14.77 -6.78
CA SER A 3 17.11 -15.59 -7.95
C SER A 3 15.61 -15.49 -8.28
N PRO A 4 15.19 -15.69 -9.54
CA PRO A 4 13.77 -15.69 -9.89
C PRO A 4 12.95 -16.74 -9.11
N GLU A 5 13.59 -17.86 -8.72
CA GLU A 5 12.99 -18.90 -7.89
C GLU A 5 12.77 -18.45 -6.44
N ASP A 6 13.61 -17.55 -5.91
CA ASP A 6 13.42 -16.98 -4.58
C ASP A 6 12.28 -15.95 -4.56
N LEU A 7 12.11 -15.18 -5.65
CA LEU A 7 11.02 -14.21 -5.78
C LEU A 7 9.63 -14.88 -5.82
N SER A 8 9.51 -16.03 -6.47
CA SER A 8 8.22 -16.73 -6.61
C SER A 8 7.69 -17.36 -5.32
N THR A 9 8.51 -17.41 -4.27
CA THR A 9 8.12 -17.94 -2.94
C THR A 9 7.63 -16.87 -1.98
N LEU A 10 7.83 -15.59 -2.30
CA LEU A 10 7.42 -14.47 -1.45
C LEU A 10 5.97 -14.06 -1.75
N PRO A 11 5.23 -13.58 -0.73
CA PRO A 11 3.92 -12.97 -0.97
C PRO A 11 4.05 -11.76 -1.88
N ILE A 12 3.01 -11.53 -2.70
CA ILE A 12 2.92 -10.35 -3.56
C ILE A 12 2.45 -9.15 -2.71
N ASP A 13 2.97 -7.97 -3.04
CA ASP A 13 2.53 -6.69 -2.50
C ASP A 13 2.12 -5.78 -3.66
N GLU A 14 0.83 -5.43 -3.70
CA GLU A 14 0.24 -4.64 -4.78
C GLU A 14 -0.06 -3.22 -4.30
N TYR A 15 0.32 -2.23 -5.12
CA TYR A 15 0.12 -0.82 -4.81
C TYR A 15 -0.96 -0.27 -5.73
N ALA A 16 -2.20 -0.22 -5.24
CA ALA A 16 -3.42 0.03 -6.03
C ALA A 16 -3.69 -1.03 -7.11
N PHE A 17 -4.82 -0.91 -7.81
CA PHE A 17 -5.18 -1.77 -8.94
C PHE A 17 -4.27 -1.52 -10.17
N PRO A 18 -4.16 -2.48 -11.11
CA PRO A 18 -3.36 -2.33 -12.31
C PRO A 18 -3.74 -1.07 -13.10
N GLY A 19 -2.75 -0.23 -13.43
CA GLY A 19 -2.95 0.98 -14.21
C GLY A 19 -2.01 2.13 -13.80
N PRO A 20 -2.27 3.35 -14.29
CA PRO A 20 -1.36 4.48 -14.12
C PRO A 20 -1.03 4.83 -12.67
N LEU A 21 -1.95 4.57 -11.73
CA LEU A 21 -1.70 4.80 -10.30
C LEU A 21 -0.67 3.79 -9.78
N ARG A 22 -0.87 2.49 -10.02
CA ARG A 22 0.10 1.46 -9.63
C ARG A 22 1.47 1.73 -10.23
N ASP A 23 1.55 2.07 -11.51
CA ASP A 23 2.84 2.36 -12.17
C ASP A 23 3.56 3.55 -11.51
N ALA A 24 2.83 4.60 -11.14
CA ALA A 24 3.39 5.75 -10.45
C ALA A 24 3.88 5.40 -9.03
N LEU A 25 3.11 4.61 -8.27
CA LEU A 25 3.45 4.17 -6.92
C LEU A 25 4.68 3.25 -6.93
N VAL A 26 4.70 2.27 -7.84
CA VAL A 26 5.84 1.37 -8.05
C VAL A 26 7.10 2.16 -8.43
N GLY A 27 6.99 3.13 -9.34
CA GLY A 27 8.09 4.02 -9.66
C GLY A 27 8.60 4.79 -8.43
N ALA A 28 7.71 5.28 -7.57
CA ALA A 28 8.08 5.96 -6.33
C ALA A 28 8.80 5.06 -5.32
N ILE A 29 8.43 3.77 -5.24
CA ILE A 29 9.12 2.77 -4.42
C ILE A 29 10.53 2.53 -4.95
N LEU A 30 10.67 2.32 -6.26
CA LEU A 30 11.96 2.08 -6.91
C LEU A 30 12.90 3.29 -6.79
N ASP A 31 12.36 4.51 -6.83
CA ASP A 31 13.13 5.74 -6.60
C ASP A 31 13.46 5.98 -5.12
N GLY A 32 12.90 5.20 -4.20
CA GLY A 32 13.06 5.37 -2.75
C GLY A 32 12.29 6.57 -2.17
N ARG A 33 11.36 7.15 -2.95
CA ARG A 33 10.49 8.25 -2.49
C ARG A 33 9.33 7.73 -1.64
N LYS A 34 8.77 6.56 -2.00
CA LYS A 34 7.72 5.88 -1.23
C LYS A 34 8.36 4.84 -0.32
N THR A 35 8.20 5.04 0.98
CA THR A 35 8.72 4.16 2.06
C THR A 35 7.65 3.80 3.10
N SER A 36 6.43 4.31 2.91
CA SER A 36 5.23 3.89 3.63
C SER A 36 4.05 3.69 2.68
N THR A 37 3.06 2.95 3.18
CA THR A 37 1.78 2.73 2.51
C THR A 37 0.65 2.61 3.53
N THR A 38 -0.57 2.86 3.09
CA THR A 38 -1.78 2.73 3.90
C THR A 38 -2.81 1.84 3.22
N SER A 39 -3.29 0.86 3.97
CA SER A 39 -4.43 0.00 3.61
C SER A 39 -5.50 0.05 4.71
N LEU A 40 -6.67 -0.55 4.49
CA LEU A 40 -7.75 -0.62 5.48
C LEU A 40 -7.76 -1.97 6.15
N VAL A 41 -8.07 -2.05 7.45
CA VAL A 41 -8.23 -3.35 8.15
C VAL A 41 -9.30 -4.21 7.46
N ALA A 42 -10.39 -3.58 7.01
CA ALA A 42 -11.47 -4.25 6.28
C ALA A 42 -11.03 -4.93 4.97
N ASP A 43 -9.93 -4.46 4.37
CA ASP A 43 -9.36 -5.06 3.16
C ASP A 43 -8.73 -6.44 3.46
N TYR A 44 -8.01 -6.54 4.59
CA TYR A 44 -7.44 -7.80 5.08
C TYR A 44 -8.52 -8.78 5.52
N ASP A 45 -9.55 -8.30 6.23
CA ASP A 45 -10.68 -9.14 6.66
C ASP A 45 -11.42 -9.74 5.46
N LEU A 46 -11.56 -8.97 4.38
CA LEU A 46 -12.26 -9.40 3.17
C LEU A 46 -11.45 -10.40 2.33
N SER A 47 -10.14 -10.21 2.26
CA SER A 47 -9.21 -11.09 1.55
C SER A 47 -8.81 -12.33 2.36
N GLU A 48 -9.24 -12.43 3.62
CA GLU A 48 -8.81 -13.44 4.59
C GLU A 48 -7.28 -13.47 4.78
N GLU A 49 -6.62 -12.31 4.59
CA GLU A 49 -5.18 -12.13 4.77
C GLU A 49 -4.84 -11.69 6.20
N GLN A 50 -3.64 -12.05 6.65
CA GLN A 50 -3.11 -11.56 7.92
C GLN A 50 -2.51 -10.16 7.74
N LEU A 51 -2.63 -9.33 8.78
CA LEU A 51 -1.91 -8.07 8.84
C LEU A 51 -0.39 -8.30 8.70
N PRO A 52 0.33 -7.39 8.02
CA PRO A 52 1.77 -7.52 7.83
C PRO A 52 2.49 -7.47 9.18
N VAL A 53 3.67 -8.11 9.24
CA VAL A 53 4.53 -8.10 10.42
C VAL A 53 5.92 -7.56 10.10
N ILE A 54 6.58 -6.98 11.10
CA ILE A 54 7.96 -6.47 10.95
C ILE A 54 8.91 -7.62 10.57
N GLY A 55 9.76 -7.36 9.57
CA GLY A 55 10.68 -8.33 8.98
C GLY A 55 10.05 -9.18 7.87
N GLU A 56 8.75 -9.05 7.61
CA GLU A 56 8.11 -9.70 6.48
C GLU A 56 8.63 -9.11 5.17
N ARG A 57 8.94 -9.99 4.22
CA ARG A 57 9.43 -9.63 2.89
C ARG A 57 8.37 -9.94 1.86
N ARG A 58 8.14 -9.00 0.93
CA ARG A 58 7.16 -9.16 -0.15
C ARG A 58 7.72 -8.71 -1.49
N VAL A 59 7.17 -9.27 -2.57
CA VAL A 59 7.52 -8.90 -3.94
C VAL A 59 6.53 -7.86 -4.44
N VAL A 60 7.05 -6.70 -4.81
CA VAL A 60 6.28 -5.67 -5.51
C VAL A 60 6.14 -6.06 -6.97
N VAL A 61 4.95 -5.89 -7.53
CA VAL A 61 4.65 -6.12 -8.95
C VAL A 61 4.16 -4.85 -9.64
N ASP A 62 4.44 -4.73 -10.94
CA ASP A 62 3.89 -3.67 -11.79
C ASP A 62 2.46 -3.98 -12.28
N SER A 63 1.91 -3.13 -13.14
CA SER A 63 0.58 -3.33 -13.73
C SER A 63 0.50 -4.46 -14.75
N ALA A 64 1.64 -5.02 -15.18
CA ALA A 64 1.73 -6.23 -16.00
C ALA A 64 1.99 -7.48 -15.14
N GLU A 65 1.81 -7.38 -13.82
CA GLU A 65 2.05 -8.44 -12.84
C GLU A 65 3.50 -8.95 -12.84
N SER A 66 4.44 -8.13 -13.33
CA SER A 66 5.86 -8.48 -13.37
C SER A 66 6.55 -8.07 -12.06
N PRO A 67 7.33 -8.95 -11.41
CA PRO A 67 8.12 -8.61 -10.23
C PRO A 67 9.13 -7.49 -10.53
N VAL A 68 9.18 -6.45 -9.67
CA VAL A 68 10.09 -5.31 -9.87
C VAL A 68 11.09 -5.11 -8.73
N CYS A 69 10.71 -5.41 -7.49
CA CYS A 69 11.60 -5.34 -6.34
C CYS A 69 11.07 -6.15 -5.15
N VAL A 70 11.90 -6.32 -4.12
CA VAL A 70 11.52 -6.88 -2.83
C VAL A 70 11.55 -5.77 -1.78
N THR A 71 10.49 -5.68 -0.99
CA THR A 71 10.41 -4.81 0.18
C THR A 71 10.45 -5.65 1.46
N GLU A 72 10.98 -5.07 2.53
CA GLU A 72 10.91 -5.63 3.89
C GLU A 72 10.23 -4.64 4.82
N VAL A 73 9.24 -5.11 5.58
CA VAL A 73 8.45 -4.32 6.51
C VAL A 73 9.30 -3.93 7.72
N THR A 74 9.38 -2.64 8.00
CA THR A 74 10.15 -2.08 9.13
C THR A 74 9.26 -1.52 10.23
N GLY A 75 7.97 -1.34 9.98
CA GLY A 75 7.02 -0.87 10.98
C GLY A 75 5.57 -1.10 10.55
N VAL A 76 4.72 -1.40 11.52
CA VAL A 76 3.27 -1.60 11.32
C VAL A 76 2.54 -0.90 12.46
N ARG A 77 1.50 -0.14 12.13
CA ARG A 77 0.57 0.46 13.09
C ARG A 77 -0.85 0.28 12.60
N VAL A 78 -1.77 -0.04 13.50
CA VAL A 78 -3.20 0.06 13.23
C VAL A 78 -3.73 1.27 13.99
N VAL A 79 -4.28 2.24 13.26
CA VAL A 79 -4.82 3.48 13.83
C VAL A 79 -6.11 3.87 13.12
N PRO A 80 -7.01 4.65 13.77
CA PRO A 80 -8.09 5.31 13.05
C PRO A 80 -7.52 6.20 11.94
N LEU A 81 -8.18 6.28 10.77
CA LEU A 81 -7.71 7.12 9.67
C LEU A 81 -7.58 8.61 10.05
N GLY A 82 -8.38 9.09 10.99
CA GLY A 82 -8.27 10.45 11.52
C GLY A 82 -7.00 10.72 12.32
N GLU A 83 -6.25 9.67 12.68
CA GLU A 83 -4.99 9.75 13.45
C GLU A 83 -3.74 9.55 12.58
N VAL A 84 -3.87 9.45 11.25
CA VAL A 84 -2.72 9.40 10.36
C VAL A 84 -1.95 10.71 10.43
N ASP A 85 -0.67 10.61 10.78
CA ASP A 85 0.23 11.74 10.93
C ASP A 85 0.84 12.20 9.60
N LEU A 86 1.27 13.47 9.55
CA LEU A 86 1.86 14.06 8.35
C LEU A 86 3.16 13.37 7.93
N ALA A 87 3.95 12.85 8.88
CA ALA A 87 5.21 12.18 8.53
C ALA A 87 4.95 10.88 7.77
N HIS A 88 3.92 10.12 8.14
CA HIS A 88 3.47 8.94 7.38
C HIS A 88 2.97 9.33 5.99
N ALA A 89 2.15 10.38 5.90
CA ALA A 89 1.62 10.88 4.63
C ALA A 89 2.71 11.33 3.66
N ILE A 90 3.75 12.03 4.14
CA ILE A 90 4.90 12.46 3.32
C ILE A 90 5.69 11.24 2.83
N ASP A 91 5.94 10.27 3.71
CA ASP A 91 6.72 9.07 3.39
C ASP A 91 6.01 8.13 2.39
N GLU A 92 4.72 8.35 2.10
CA GLU A 92 4.01 7.67 1.02
C GLU A 92 4.52 8.10 -0.37
N GLY A 93 5.32 9.17 -0.46
CA GLY A 93 6.11 9.48 -1.65
C GLY A 93 5.33 9.99 -2.86
N GLU A 94 4.03 10.24 -2.70
CA GLU A 94 3.09 10.68 -3.74
C GLU A 94 3.04 12.21 -3.91
N GLY A 95 3.79 12.95 -3.07
CA GLY A 95 3.87 14.41 -3.12
C GLY A 95 2.85 15.13 -2.22
N PHE A 96 2.30 14.45 -1.20
CA PHE A 96 1.43 15.08 -0.23
C PHE A 96 2.20 16.07 0.66
N GLU A 97 1.71 17.31 0.73
CA GLU A 97 2.28 18.34 1.61
C GLU A 97 1.50 18.47 2.93
N THR A 98 0.26 17.99 2.96
CA THR A 98 -0.62 18.00 4.13
C THR A 98 -1.38 16.68 4.31
N VAL A 99 -1.83 16.40 5.54
CA VAL A 99 -2.72 15.24 5.82
C VAL A 99 -4.05 15.36 5.07
N ALA A 100 -4.52 16.58 4.80
CA ALA A 100 -5.74 16.79 4.03
C ALA A 100 -5.58 16.38 2.56
N ASP A 101 -4.43 16.67 1.94
CA ASP A 101 -4.14 16.24 0.57
C ASP A 101 -4.04 14.71 0.48
N TRP A 102 -3.33 14.11 1.44
CA TRP A 102 -3.23 12.66 1.57
C TRP A 102 -4.61 12.02 1.73
N ARG A 103 -5.45 12.56 2.61
CA ARG A 103 -6.81 12.07 2.88
C ARG A 103 -7.67 12.15 1.62
N ALA A 104 -7.63 13.26 0.90
CA ALA A 104 -8.38 13.42 -0.34
C ALA A 104 -7.93 12.44 -1.43
N GLY A 105 -6.63 12.19 -1.56
CA GLY A 105 -6.07 11.20 -2.48
C GLY A 105 -6.56 9.78 -2.17
N HIS A 106 -6.50 9.39 -0.90
CA HIS A 106 -6.93 8.07 -0.44
C HIS A 106 -8.45 7.87 -0.51
N GLU A 107 -9.25 8.88 -0.13
CA GLU A 107 -10.71 8.81 -0.29
C GLU A 107 -11.12 8.67 -1.75
N LYS A 108 -10.43 9.35 -2.68
CA LYS A 108 -10.67 9.18 -4.11
C LYS A 108 -10.44 7.73 -4.56
N PHE A 109 -9.43 7.05 -4.01
CA PHE A 109 -9.17 5.64 -4.29
C PHE A 109 -10.25 4.74 -3.66
N TRP A 110 -10.47 4.84 -2.34
CA TRP A 110 -11.40 3.98 -1.62
C TRP A 110 -12.88 4.18 -1.97
N HIS A 111 -13.27 5.37 -2.42
CA HIS A 111 -14.63 5.65 -2.88
C HIS A 111 -14.78 5.42 -4.40
N GLY A 112 -13.71 5.02 -5.07
CA GLY A 112 -13.71 4.67 -6.49
C GLY A 112 -14.54 3.41 -6.77
N ALA A 113 -15.04 3.30 -8.01
CA ALA A 113 -15.89 2.17 -8.41
C ALA A 113 -15.21 0.81 -8.23
N GLU A 114 -13.93 0.72 -8.56
CA GLU A 114 -13.16 -0.52 -8.49
C GLU A 114 -12.94 -0.98 -7.03
N PHE A 115 -12.62 -0.05 -6.12
CA PHE A 115 -12.51 -0.38 -4.69
C PHE A 115 -13.85 -0.74 -4.07
N ARG A 116 -14.94 -0.06 -4.46
CA ARG A 116 -16.30 -0.41 -4.02
C ARG A 116 -16.76 -1.78 -4.51
N GLU A 117 -16.40 -2.13 -5.74
CA GLU A 117 -16.65 -3.47 -6.29
C GLU A 117 -15.85 -4.52 -5.52
N TRP A 118 -14.58 -4.25 -5.25
CA TRP A 118 -13.73 -5.08 -4.41
C TRP A 118 -14.36 -5.31 -3.03
N MET A 119 -14.75 -4.22 -2.33
CA MET A 119 -15.42 -4.26 -1.03
C MET A 119 -16.84 -4.87 -1.07
N ARG A 120 -17.38 -5.14 -2.26
CA ARG A 120 -18.75 -5.62 -2.48
C ARG A 120 -19.81 -4.72 -1.84
N ASP A 121 -19.53 -3.42 -1.79
CA ASP A 121 -20.38 -2.40 -1.20
C ASP A 121 -20.34 -1.13 -2.07
N PRO A 122 -21.40 -0.85 -2.85
CA PRO A 122 -21.45 0.32 -3.72
C PRO A 122 -21.54 1.65 -2.95
N GLU A 123 -21.91 1.61 -1.68
CA GLU A 123 -21.99 2.78 -0.80
C GLU A 123 -20.77 2.87 0.14
N PHE A 124 -19.76 2.02 -0.03
CA PHE A 124 -18.57 2.01 0.81
C PHE A 124 -17.96 3.41 0.89
N ALA A 125 -17.75 3.83 2.14
CA ALA A 125 -17.15 5.10 2.48
C ALA A 125 -16.37 4.96 3.79
N VAL A 126 -15.14 5.47 3.78
CA VAL A 126 -14.32 5.59 4.98
C VAL A 126 -14.72 6.82 5.81
N THR A 127 -14.44 6.77 7.11
CA THR A 127 -14.64 7.86 8.07
C THR A 127 -13.34 8.11 8.84
N ASP A 128 -13.33 9.04 9.78
CA ASP A 128 -12.16 9.23 10.67
C ASP A 128 -11.94 8.04 11.61
N ALA A 129 -13.00 7.30 11.92
CA ALA A 129 -12.95 6.13 12.81
C ALA A 129 -12.60 4.83 12.08
N THR A 130 -12.54 4.83 10.75
CA THR A 130 -12.17 3.63 9.98
C THR A 130 -10.74 3.22 10.31
N GLU A 131 -10.53 1.95 10.64
CA GLU A 131 -9.20 1.44 10.99
C GLU A 131 -8.33 1.26 9.75
N ALA A 132 -7.14 1.87 9.80
CA ALA A 132 -6.14 1.80 8.76
C ALA A 132 -4.88 1.10 9.26
N VAL A 133 -4.22 0.41 8.34
CA VAL A 133 -2.97 -0.30 8.55
C VAL A 133 -1.88 0.51 7.88
N LEU A 134 -1.01 1.09 8.70
CA LEU A 134 0.07 1.97 8.27
C LEU A 134 1.36 1.15 8.29
N VAL A 135 1.90 0.90 7.12
CA VAL A 135 3.11 0.09 6.93
C VAL A 135 4.26 1.01 6.55
N ARG A 136 5.43 0.75 7.12
CA ARG A 136 6.73 1.26 6.66
C ARG A 136 7.56 0.12 6.14
N PHE A 137 8.35 0.37 5.10
CA PHE A 137 9.21 -0.62 4.48
C PHE A 137 10.47 0.02 3.88
N HIS A 138 11.42 -0.83 3.50
CA HIS A 138 12.53 -0.46 2.64
C HIS A 138 12.70 -1.46 1.50
N VAL A 139 13.28 -1.03 0.38
CA VAL A 139 13.63 -1.94 -0.71
C VAL A 139 14.93 -2.66 -0.34
N THR A 140 14.91 -3.99 -0.33
CA THR A 140 16.11 -4.81 -0.05
C THR A 140 16.79 -5.28 -1.32
N ASP A 141 16.01 -5.53 -2.37
CA ASP A 141 16.49 -6.13 -3.62
C ASP A 141 15.70 -5.57 -4.81
N ARG A 142 16.36 -5.42 -5.97
CA ARG A 142 15.76 -4.97 -7.23
C ARG A 142 15.89 -6.08 -8.26
N ALA A 143 14.84 -6.27 -9.08
CA ALA A 143 14.84 -7.23 -10.18
C ALA A 143 15.74 -6.77 -11.34
#